data_AF-A0A929IDD3-F1
#
_entry.id   AF-A0A929IDD3-F1
#
_cell.length_a   1.000
_cell.length_b   1.000
_cell.length_c   1.000
_cell.angle_alpha   90.00
_cell.angle_beta   90.00
_cell.angle_gamma   90.00
#
_symmetry.space_group_name_H-M   'P 1'
#
loop_
_entity.id
_entity.type
_entity.pdbx_description
1 polymer ?
#
loop_
_entity_poly.entity_id
_entity_poly.type
_entity_poly.pdbx_seq_one_letter_code
_entity_poly.pdbx_strand_id
1 'polypeptide(L)'
;MPTSVEIEVIRRSCTQYNEVQWLDIIDRTLYHGVFPAFNHCLQNNVKDLLPDNIKTKLSQASMDTTMQSMRLTGELVQINRQLNGMGIKALAFKGPALAKIAYGDINQRQFSDLDIFIKRTDFRKVIPLMEAKGFQALFPIEKFIYDKVMFEMNNDCGFYKQQKNILVEFHWDFFRKLAISTDKFAPWADTETIVIDQFEITTLKPETHLLYHSLHGSKHVWERLFWILDLDRFIRAHDNLEWDELLTKSSSMGAQKMFLLGIALAIKYFDTPVPAVINQRCQAAKFENVIAYVENEFGQENP
;
A
#
# COMPACT_ATOMS: atom_id res chain seq x y z
N MET A 1 1.01 -5.27 -18.36
CA MET A 1 0.35 -4.55 -19.47
C MET A 1 -0.72 -5.48 -19.99
N PRO A 2 -1.91 -4.98 -20.37
CA PRO A 2 -2.94 -5.85 -20.92
C PRO A 2 -2.47 -6.49 -22.22
N THR A 3 -2.89 -7.73 -22.44
CA THR A 3 -2.73 -8.49 -23.68
C THR A 3 -3.55 -7.85 -24.81
N SER A 4 -3.25 -8.19 -26.06
CA SER A 4 -4.03 -7.73 -27.22
C SER A 4 -5.51 -8.13 -27.14
N VAL A 5 -5.81 -9.30 -26.55
CA VAL A 5 -7.17 -9.78 -26.34
C VAL A 5 -7.89 -8.92 -25.31
N GLU A 6 -7.24 -8.61 -24.18
CA GLU A 6 -7.82 -7.73 -23.14
C GLU A 6 -8.04 -6.32 -23.67
N ILE A 7 -7.13 -5.78 -24.48
CA ILE A 7 -7.30 -4.46 -25.11
C ILE A 7 -8.55 -4.45 -26.00
N GLU A 8 -8.78 -5.51 -26.79
CA GLU A 8 -9.97 -5.60 -27.64
C GLU A 8 -11.26 -5.68 -26.81
N VAL A 9 -11.25 -6.43 -25.71
CA VAL A 9 -12.37 -6.46 -24.75
C VAL A 9 -12.63 -5.07 -24.18
N ILE A 10 -11.58 -4.36 -23.75
CA ILE A 10 -11.70 -2.98 -23.22
C ILE A 10 -12.28 -2.06 -24.29
N ARG A 11 -11.76 -2.09 -25.53
CA ARG A 11 -12.28 -1.29 -26.66
C ARG A 11 -13.78 -1.52 -26.88
N ARG A 12 -14.20 -2.79 -26.90
CA ARG A 12 -15.60 -3.16 -27.10
C ARG A 12 -16.51 -2.75 -25.95
N SER A 13 -16.03 -2.85 -24.70
CA SER A 13 -16.83 -2.52 -23.52
C SER A 13 -16.97 -1.01 -23.33
N CYS A 14 -15.94 -0.21 -23.63
CA CYS A 14 -15.93 1.24 -23.41
C CYS A 14 -17.08 1.97 -24.12
N THR A 15 -17.51 1.49 -25.28
CA THR A 15 -18.61 2.10 -26.06
C THR A 15 -20.01 1.68 -25.58
N GLN A 16 -20.12 0.77 -24.61
CA GLN A 16 -21.40 0.24 -24.12
C GLN A 16 -21.88 0.93 -22.84
N TYR A 17 -20.99 1.62 -22.14
CA TYR A 17 -21.31 2.29 -20.89
C TYR A 17 -21.92 3.67 -21.15
N ASN A 18 -23.04 3.95 -20.50
CA ASN A 18 -23.57 5.32 -20.41
C ASN A 18 -22.77 6.16 -19.39
N GLU A 19 -23.07 7.44 -19.30
CA GLU A 19 -22.36 8.36 -18.39
C GLU A 19 -22.42 7.92 -16.92
N VAL A 20 -23.59 7.48 -16.43
CA VAL A 20 -23.76 7.05 -15.03
C VAL A 20 -22.88 5.84 -14.72
N GLN A 21 -22.83 4.86 -15.63
CA GLN A 21 -21.98 3.68 -15.48
C GLN A 21 -20.49 4.05 -15.51
N TRP A 22 -20.09 4.99 -16.35
CA TRP A 22 -18.71 5.47 -16.36
C TRP A 22 -18.31 6.16 -15.05
N LEU A 23 -19.20 6.98 -14.49
CA LEU A 23 -18.94 7.64 -13.21
C LEU A 23 -18.81 6.60 -12.08
N ASP A 24 -19.72 5.62 -12.02
CA ASP A 24 -19.63 4.50 -11.06
C ASP A 24 -18.31 3.72 -11.20
N ILE A 25 -17.88 3.41 -12.42
CA ILE A 25 -16.59 2.74 -12.67
C ILE A 25 -15.43 3.60 -12.14
N ILE A 26 -15.41 4.91 -12.44
CA ILE A 26 -14.36 5.81 -11.96
C ILE A 26 -14.33 5.84 -10.43
N ASP A 27 -15.48 6.01 -9.79
CA ASP A 27 -15.59 6.06 -8.33
C ASP A 27 -15.13 4.75 -7.68
N ARG A 28 -15.48 3.60 -8.27
CA ARG A 28 -14.98 2.28 -7.82
C ARG A 28 -13.47 2.15 -7.97
N THR A 29 -12.88 2.63 -9.07
CA THR A 29 -11.42 2.58 -9.23
C THR A 29 -10.68 3.47 -8.23
N LEU A 30 -11.27 4.61 -7.86
CA LEU A 30 -10.75 5.49 -6.80
C LEU A 30 -10.88 4.81 -5.43
N TYR A 31 -12.03 4.22 -5.13
CA TYR A 31 -12.25 3.46 -3.89
C TYR A 31 -11.26 2.30 -3.72
N HIS A 32 -11.13 1.48 -4.76
CA HIS A 32 -10.22 0.35 -4.77
C HIS A 32 -8.74 0.74 -4.99
N GLY A 33 -8.43 2.03 -5.14
CA GLY A 33 -7.06 2.54 -5.25
C GLY A 33 -6.32 2.20 -6.54
N VAL A 34 -7.04 1.72 -7.56
CA VAL A 34 -6.48 1.30 -8.86
C VAL A 34 -6.67 2.33 -9.97
N PHE A 35 -7.20 3.52 -9.64
CA PHE A 35 -7.46 4.59 -10.60
C PHE A 35 -6.24 4.95 -11.48
N PRO A 36 -5.00 5.11 -10.96
CA PRO A 36 -3.86 5.45 -11.83
C PRO A 36 -3.61 4.42 -12.94
N ALA A 37 -3.65 3.12 -12.58
CA ALA A 37 -3.47 2.02 -13.53
C ALA A 37 -4.63 1.97 -14.54
N PHE A 38 -5.86 2.18 -14.08
CA PHE A 38 -7.05 2.25 -14.91
C PHE A 38 -6.98 3.41 -15.92
N ASN A 39 -6.70 4.63 -15.44
CA ASN A 39 -6.59 5.81 -16.28
C ASN A 39 -5.45 5.65 -17.30
N HIS A 40 -4.28 5.15 -16.88
CA HIS A 40 -3.17 4.86 -17.79
C HIS A 40 -3.57 3.87 -18.90
N CYS A 41 -4.30 2.81 -18.54
CA CYS A 41 -4.83 1.85 -19.51
C CYS A 41 -5.78 2.53 -20.51
N LEU A 42 -6.71 3.35 -20.03
CA LEU A 42 -7.66 4.03 -20.89
C LEU A 42 -6.98 5.02 -21.85
N GLN A 43 -6.07 5.86 -21.33
CA GLN A 43 -5.38 6.87 -22.14
C GLN A 43 -4.54 6.27 -23.26
N ASN A 44 -3.94 5.10 -23.04
CA ASN A 44 -3.04 4.47 -24.01
C ASN A 44 -3.75 3.57 -25.02
N ASN A 45 -4.94 3.04 -24.69
CA ASN A 45 -5.56 1.99 -25.50
C ASN A 45 -6.90 2.41 -26.13
N VAL A 46 -7.65 3.33 -25.53
CA VAL A 46 -9.06 3.62 -25.91
C VAL A 46 -9.45 5.09 -25.79
N LYS A 47 -8.50 6.02 -25.66
CA LYS A 47 -8.76 7.46 -25.48
C LYS A 47 -9.68 8.04 -26.56
N ASP A 48 -9.54 7.55 -27.80
CA ASP A 48 -10.35 7.91 -28.96
C ASP A 48 -11.84 7.54 -28.81
N LEU A 49 -12.15 6.51 -28.01
CA LEU A 49 -13.48 5.97 -27.82
C LEU A 49 -14.24 6.57 -26.63
N LEU A 50 -13.56 7.35 -25.78
CA LEU A 50 -14.17 7.92 -24.58
C LEU A 50 -15.01 9.16 -24.90
N PRO A 51 -16.20 9.31 -24.30
CA PRO A 51 -16.95 10.56 -24.33
C PRO A 51 -16.17 11.72 -23.70
N ASP A 52 -16.37 12.96 -24.18
CA ASP A 52 -15.56 14.11 -23.75
C ASP A 52 -15.80 14.52 -22.29
N ASN A 53 -17.02 14.36 -21.79
CA ASN A 53 -17.33 14.51 -20.36
C ASN A 53 -16.53 13.50 -19.51
N ILE A 54 -16.40 12.24 -19.97
CA ILE A 54 -15.63 11.21 -19.27
C ILE A 54 -14.13 11.51 -19.32
N LYS A 55 -13.59 11.96 -20.46
CA LYS A 55 -12.19 12.43 -20.55
C LYS A 55 -11.92 13.55 -19.55
N THR A 56 -12.84 14.49 -19.41
CA THR A 56 -12.73 15.61 -18.47
C THR A 56 -12.71 15.10 -17.02
N LYS A 57 -13.58 14.15 -16.67
CA LYS A 57 -13.62 13.54 -15.34
C LYS A 57 -12.34 12.76 -15.01
N LEU A 58 -11.83 11.96 -15.94
CA LEU A 58 -10.55 11.24 -15.79
C LEU A 58 -9.38 12.21 -15.60
N SER A 59 -9.35 13.31 -16.36
CA SER A 59 -8.33 14.34 -16.21
C SER A 59 -8.38 15.00 -14.83
N GLN A 60 -9.58 15.34 -14.35
CA GLN A 60 -9.75 15.95 -13.04
C GLN A 60 -9.30 15.00 -11.91
N ALA A 61 -9.77 13.75 -11.92
CA ALA A 61 -9.37 12.75 -10.94
C ALA A 61 -7.85 12.49 -10.96
N SER A 62 -7.23 12.46 -12.15
CA SER A 62 -5.78 12.33 -12.29
C SER A 62 -5.00 13.51 -11.71
N MET A 63 -5.50 14.73 -11.90
CA MET A 63 -4.91 15.93 -11.29
C MET A 63 -5.02 15.86 -9.76
N ASP A 64 -6.18 15.47 -9.24
CA ASP A 64 -6.42 15.36 -7.79
C ASP A 64 -5.51 14.30 -7.14
N THR A 65 -5.40 13.11 -7.75
CA THR A 65 -4.46 12.06 -7.28
C THR A 65 -3.01 12.55 -7.31
N THR A 66 -2.59 13.20 -8.40
CA THR A 66 -1.21 13.73 -8.53
C THR A 66 -0.90 14.78 -7.47
N MET A 67 -1.83 15.73 -7.25
CA MET A 67 -1.67 16.76 -6.22
C MET A 67 -1.58 16.16 -4.81
N GLN A 68 -2.38 15.12 -4.51
CA GLN A 68 -2.32 14.42 -3.24
C GLN A 68 -0.99 13.69 -3.08
N SER A 69 -0.54 12.94 -4.09
CA SER A 69 0.73 12.21 -4.08
C SER A 69 1.92 13.15 -3.86
N MET A 70 1.96 14.29 -4.56
CA MET A 70 3.01 15.30 -4.39
C MET A 70 2.97 15.92 -2.98
N ARG A 71 1.79 16.24 -2.46
CA ARG A 71 1.62 16.82 -1.13
C ARG A 71 2.13 15.88 -0.03
N LEU A 72 1.73 14.61 -0.09
CA LEU A 72 2.15 13.59 0.87
C LEU A 72 3.65 13.30 0.74
N THR A 73 4.18 13.22 -0.47
CA THR A 73 5.62 13.02 -0.71
C THR A 73 6.45 14.16 -0.14
N GLY A 74 6.04 15.41 -0.37
CA GLY A 74 6.70 16.58 0.19
C GLY A 74 6.69 16.59 1.73
N GLU A 75 5.58 16.19 2.36
CA GLU A 75 5.49 16.11 3.81
C GLU A 75 6.34 14.95 4.38
N LEU A 76 6.38 13.79 3.71
CA LEU A 76 7.26 12.67 4.07
C LEU A 76 8.73 13.10 4.09
N VAL A 77 9.18 13.77 3.02
CA VAL A 77 10.56 14.26 2.91
C VAL A 77 10.89 15.23 4.05
N GLN A 78 9.99 16.16 4.36
CA GLN A 78 10.20 17.11 5.46
C GLN A 78 10.29 16.41 6.82
N ILE A 79 9.38 15.49 7.11
CA ILE A 79 9.37 14.73 8.36
C ILE A 79 10.65 13.89 8.46
N ASN A 80 11.04 13.17 7.41
CA ASN A 80 12.25 12.35 7.39
C ASN A 80 13.51 13.18 7.70
N ARG A 81 13.66 14.37 7.10
CA ARG A 81 14.80 15.27 7.40
C ARG A 81 14.82 15.72 8.86
N GLN A 82 13.65 16.05 9.43
CA GLN A 82 13.56 16.50 10.82
C GLN A 82 13.88 15.36 11.80
N LEU A 83 13.38 14.15 11.56
CA LEU A 83 13.71 12.97 12.35
C LEU A 83 15.21 12.66 12.30
N ASN A 84 15.81 12.70 11.11
CA ASN A 84 17.25 12.52 10.94
C ASN A 84 18.07 13.58 11.69
N GLY A 85 17.66 14.85 11.66
CA GLY A 85 18.29 15.92 12.43
C GLY A 85 18.20 15.73 13.95
N MET A 86 17.19 14.99 14.43
CA MET A 86 17.03 14.60 15.84
C MET A 86 17.75 13.27 16.18
N GLY A 87 18.44 12.65 15.22
CA GLY A 87 19.05 11.33 15.37
C GLY A 87 18.04 10.18 15.48
N ILE A 88 16.78 10.41 15.08
CA ILE A 88 15.72 9.40 15.06
C ILE A 88 15.74 8.70 13.70
N LYS A 89 16.01 7.40 13.70
CA LYS A 89 15.90 6.59 12.49
C LYS A 89 14.43 6.37 12.15
N ALA A 90 14.10 6.55 10.88
CA ALA A 90 12.77 6.31 10.32
C ALA A 90 12.84 5.45 9.06
N LEU A 91 11.84 4.59 8.86
CA LEU A 91 11.62 3.84 7.63
C LEU A 91 10.27 4.23 7.04
N ALA A 92 10.23 4.55 5.75
CA ALA A 92 8.97 4.68 5.02
C ALA A 92 8.72 3.40 4.25
N PHE A 93 7.57 2.75 4.45
CA PHE A 93 7.31 1.41 3.92
C PHE A 93 5.92 1.25 3.27
N LYS A 94 5.18 2.34 3.12
CA LYS A 94 3.97 2.42 2.30
C LYS A 94 3.99 3.72 1.49
N GLY A 95 2.83 4.25 1.12
CA GLY A 95 2.68 5.58 0.55
C GLY A 95 3.66 5.87 -0.59
N PRO A 96 4.38 7.01 -0.56
CA PRO A 96 5.37 7.37 -1.57
C PRO A 96 6.51 6.35 -1.74
N ALA A 97 6.96 5.71 -0.66
CA ALA A 97 8.07 4.76 -0.72
C ALA A 97 7.68 3.51 -1.51
N LEU A 98 6.54 2.89 -1.19
CA LEU A 98 6.03 1.76 -1.95
C LEU A 98 5.70 2.15 -3.40
N ALA A 99 5.11 3.33 -3.63
CA ALA A 99 4.85 3.81 -4.98
C ALA A 99 6.15 3.86 -5.80
N LYS A 100 7.22 4.42 -5.24
CA LYS A 100 8.52 4.47 -5.89
C LYS A 100 9.11 3.08 -6.15
N ILE A 101 9.06 2.19 -5.15
CA ILE A 101 9.68 0.86 -5.19
C ILE A 101 8.97 -0.08 -6.17
N ALA A 102 7.64 -0.16 -6.11
CA ALA A 102 6.86 -1.11 -6.93
C ALA A 102 6.46 -0.56 -8.30
N TYR A 103 6.29 0.75 -8.43
CA TYR A 103 5.76 1.37 -9.65
C TYR A 103 6.76 2.28 -10.37
N GLY A 104 7.89 2.62 -9.74
CA GLY A 104 8.92 3.51 -10.29
C GLY A 104 8.60 5.00 -10.21
N ASP A 105 7.33 5.37 -10.03
CA ASP A 105 6.80 6.74 -9.98
C ASP A 105 5.70 6.86 -8.91
N ILE A 106 5.78 7.92 -8.10
CA ILE A 106 4.84 8.21 -7.01
C ILE A 106 3.39 8.46 -7.48
N ASN A 107 3.18 8.79 -8.75
CA ASN A 107 1.86 9.08 -9.31
C ASN A 107 1.16 7.83 -9.87
N GLN A 108 1.86 6.69 -9.92
CA GLN A 108 1.31 5.43 -10.44
C GLN A 108 0.60 4.59 -9.37
N ARG A 109 0.61 5.05 -8.11
CA ARG A 109 -0.06 4.39 -6.98
C ARG A 109 -0.82 5.43 -6.18
N GLN A 110 -2.08 5.14 -5.84
CA GLN A 110 -2.88 5.98 -4.95
C GLN A 110 -2.53 5.71 -3.48
N PHE A 111 -2.43 6.76 -2.66
CA PHE A 111 -2.27 6.66 -1.21
C PHE A 111 -2.82 7.92 -0.52
N SER A 112 -3.29 7.76 0.72
CA SER A 112 -3.99 8.81 1.48
C SER A 112 -3.24 9.31 2.72
N ASP A 113 -2.25 8.54 3.17
CA ASP A 113 -1.56 8.68 4.44
C ASP A 113 -0.07 8.34 4.32
N LEU A 114 0.67 8.64 5.38
CA LEU A 114 2.09 8.36 5.50
C LEU A 114 2.36 7.43 6.69
N ASP A 115 2.81 6.21 6.40
CA ASP A 115 3.31 5.28 7.41
C ASP A 115 4.82 5.43 7.60
N ILE A 116 5.24 5.78 8.82
CA ILE A 116 6.64 5.95 9.18
C ILE A 116 6.97 5.03 10.35
N PHE A 117 7.86 4.07 10.13
CA PHE A 117 8.35 3.17 11.15
C PHE A 117 9.49 3.80 11.94
N ILE A 118 9.37 3.87 13.26
CA ILE A 118 10.38 4.40 14.19
C ILE A 118 10.60 3.42 15.34
N LYS A 119 11.67 3.60 16.11
CA LYS A 119 11.81 2.84 17.36
C LYS A 119 10.77 3.33 18.35
N ARG A 120 10.10 2.41 19.03
CA ARG A 120 9.12 2.73 20.09
C ARG A 120 9.66 3.72 21.14
N THR A 121 10.94 3.58 21.48
CA THR A 121 11.64 4.44 22.44
C THR A 121 11.73 5.91 22.01
N ASP A 122 11.66 6.18 20.71
CA ASP A 122 11.75 7.52 20.15
C ASP A 122 10.39 8.19 19.96
N PHE A 123 9.27 7.45 20.06
CA PHE A 123 7.92 7.99 19.83
C PHE A 123 7.62 9.24 20.66
N ARG A 124 8.03 9.27 21.95
CA ARG A 124 7.82 10.43 22.82
C ARG A 124 8.51 11.71 22.29
N LYS A 125 9.59 11.58 21.54
CA LYS A 125 10.30 12.73 20.92
C LYS A 125 9.57 13.24 19.68
N VAL A 126 8.77 12.40 19.03
CA VAL A 126 8.03 12.74 17.80
C VAL A 126 6.82 13.62 18.09
N ILE A 127 6.20 13.46 19.25
CA ILE A 127 5.01 14.24 19.66
C ILE A 127 5.22 15.77 19.51
N PRO A 128 6.22 16.39 20.17
CA PRO A 128 6.42 17.84 20.05
C PRO A 128 6.82 18.28 18.64
N LEU A 129 7.48 17.41 17.86
CA LEU A 129 7.79 17.68 16.45
C LEU A 129 6.51 17.81 15.63
N MET A 130 5.56 16.88 15.80
CA MET A 130 4.31 16.86 15.07
C MET A 130 3.40 18.02 15.48
N GLU A 131 3.32 18.33 16.78
CA GLU A 131 2.59 19.49 17.31
C GLU A 131 3.14 20.81 16.75
N ALA A 132 4.47 20.99 16.75
CA ALA A 132 5.11 22.17 16.18
C ALA A 132 4.86 22.33 14.67
N LYS A 133 4.63 21.21 13.95
CA LYS A 133 4.22 21.21 12.54
C LYS A 133 2.72 21.44 12.34
N GLY A 134 1.94 21.60 13.41
CA GLY A 134 0.50 21.83 13.37
C GLY A 134 -0.32 20.56 13.14
N PHE A 135 0.24 19.39 13.45
CA PHE A 135 -0.53 18.16 13.50
C PHE A 135 -1.16 17.95 14.88
N GLN A 136 -2.31 17.29 14.91
CA GLN A 136 -3.01 16.88 16.12
C GLN A 136 -2.99 15.37 16.23
N ALA A 137 -2.66 14.83 17.40
CA ALA A 137 -2.75 13.40 17.64
C ALA A 137 -4.20 12.92 17.55
N LEU A 138 -4.42 11.75 16.96
CA LEU A 138 -5.75 11.11 16.87
C LEU A 138 -6.22 10.51 18.21
N PHE A 139 -5.28 10.33 19.15
CA PHE A 139 -5.57 9.88 20.51
C PHE A 139 -5.26 11.00 21.52
N PRO A 140 -5.90 10.98 22.70
CA PRO A 140 -5.46 11.80 23.83
C PRO A 140 -4.03 11.39 24.24
N ILE A 141 -3.03 12.10 23.70
CA ILE A 141 -1.65 11.62 23.64
C ILE A 141 -1.05 11.35 25.01
N GLU A 142 -1.34 12.20 26.00
CA GLU A 142 -0.89 12.03 27.38
C GLU A 142 -1.42 10.72 27.96
N LYS A 143 -2.73 10.48 27.88
CA LYS A 143 -3.33 9.23 28.35
C LYS A 143 -2.75 8.02 27.62
N PHE A 144 -2.55 8.15 26.31
CA PHE A 144 -2.04 7.07 25.47
C PHE A 144 -0.61 6.65 25.84
N ILE A 145 0.32 7.60 26.07
CA ILE A 145 1.73 7.27 26.34
C ILE A 145 2.02 6.88 27.80
N TYR A 146 1.15 7.25 28.75
CA TYR A 146 1.31 6.91 30.16
C TYR A 146 0.55 5.64 30.55
N ASP A 147 -0.46 5.23 29.80
CA ASP A 147 -1.07 3.91 29.95
C ASP A 147 -0.19 2.85 29.30
N LYS A 148 0.52 2.09 30.14
CA LYS A 148 1.44 1.03 29.71
C LYS A 148 0.74 -0.01 28.83
N VAL A 149 -0.49 -0.42 29.18
CA VAL A 149 -1.19 -1.47 28.43
C VAL A 149 -1.60 -0.94 27.07
N MET A 150 -2.18 0.27 27.02
CA MET A 150 -2.57 0.89 25.74
C MET A 150 -1.36 1.08 24.83
N PHE A 151 -0.26 1.62 25.34
CA PHE A 151 0.93 1.83 24.53
C PHE A 151 1.60 0.52 24.09
N GLU A 152 1.61 -0.51 24.94
CA GLU A 152 2.21 -1.81 24.60
C GLU A 152 1.37 -2.67 23.67
N MET A 153 0.04 -2.50 23.65
CA MET A 153 -0.87 -3.26 22.81
C MET A 153 -1.11 -2.64 21.43
N ASN A 154 -0.79 -1.34 21.27
CA ASN A 154 -0.81 -0.67 19.98
C ASN A 154 0.55 -0.78 19.27
N ASN A 155 0.48 -0.68 17.95
CA ASN A 155 1.62 -0.74 17.04
C ASN A 155 1.94 0.62 16.41
N ASP A 156 1.03 1.59 16.53
CA ASP A 156 1.13 2.90 15.92
C ASP A 156 0.40 4.00 16.70
N CYS A 157 0.61 5.25 16.26
CA CYS A 157 -0.19 6.40 16.62
C CYS A 157 -0.26 7.40 15.46
N GLY A 158 -1.48 7.79 15.10
CA GLY A 158 -1.77 8.72 14.01
C GLY A 158 -1.79 10.19 14.44
N PHE A 159 -1.36 11.06 13.53
CA PHE A 159 -1.37 12.50 13.62
C PHE A 159 -2.02 13.08 12.37
N TYR A 160 -3.02 13.93 12.56
CA TYR A 160 -3.78 14.53 11.46
C TYR A 160 -3.57 16.04 11.39
N LYS A 161 -3.39 16.55 10.17
CA LYS A 161 -3.30 17.99 9.89
C LYS A 161 -4.43 18.41 8.98
N GLN A 162 -5.48 18.98 9.58
CA GLN A 162 -6.74 19.29 8.91
C GLN A 162 -6.59 20.26 7.73
N GLN A 163 -5.74 21.29 7.84
CA GLN A 163 -5.59 22.30 6.78
C GLN A 163 -4.99 21.72 5.49
N LYS A 164 -4.21 20.63 5.60
CA LYS A 164 -3.60 19.96 4.45
C LYS A 164 -4.28 18.65 4.09
N ASN A 165 -5.21 18.16 4.91
CA ASN A 165 -5.77 16.81 4.85
C ASN A 165 -4.68 15.73 4.74
N ILE A 166 -3.76 15.72 5.72
CA ILE A 166 -2.66 14.74 5.79
C ILE A 166 -2.77 13.96 7.09
N LEU A 167 -2.77 12.64 6.97
CA LEU A 167 -2.58 11.70 8.06
C LEU A 167 -1.16 11.14 8.04
N VAL A 168 -0.48 11.19 9.17
CA VAL A 168 0.82 10.55 9.39
C VAL A 168 0.69 9.57 10.54
N GLU A 169 1.03 8.32 10.30
CA GLU A 169 1.04 7.27 11.30
C GLU A 169 2.47 6.90 11.65
N PHE A 170 2.83 7.03 12.92
CA PHE A 170 4.11 6.55 13.43
C PHE A 170 3.94 5.15 13.97
N HIS A 171 4.52 4.18 13.27
CA HIS A 171 4.54 2.77 13.62
C HIS A 171 5.80 2.45 14.43
N TRP A 172 5.69 1.63 15.45
CA TRP A 172 6.84 1.01 16.14
C TRP A 172 6.75 -0.52 16.18
N ASP A 173 5.66 -1.05 15.66
CA ASP A 173 5.45 -2.45 15.39
C ASP A 173 4.57 -2.57 14.12
N PHE A 174 4.63 -3.71 13.42
CA PHE A 174 3.88 -3.87 12.17
C PHE A 174 2.41 -4.23 12.38
N PHE A 175 2.15 -4.95 13.46
CA PHE A 175 0.83 -5.45 13.82
C PHE A 175 0.66 -5.35 15.34
N ARG A 176 -0.59 -5.25 15.79
CA ARG A 176 -0.90 -5.35 17.22
C ARG A 176 -0.50 -6.74 17.73
N LYS A 177 0.02 -6.80 18.96
CA LYS A 177 0.59 -8.02 19.56
C LYS A 177 -0.32 -9.25 19.55
N LEU A 178 -1.64 -9.04 19.63
CA LEU A 178 -2.62 -10.13 19.65
C LEU A 178 -3.07 -10.58 18.24
N ALA A 179 -2.67 -9.87 17.18
CA ALA A 179 -3.02 -10.22 15.82
C ALA A 179 -1.99 -11.18 15.21
N ILE A 180 -0.72 -10.79 15.19
CA ILE A 180 0.38 -11.54 14.57
C ILE A 180 1.65 -11.31 15.40
N SER A 181 2.45 -12.35 15.63
CA SER A 181 3.78 -12.18 16.24
C SER A 181 4.71 -11.45 15.27
N THR A 182 5.26 -10.32 15.70
CA THR A 182 6.07 -9.43 14.87
C THR A 182 7.56 -9.47 15.19
N ASP A 183 7.96 -10.17 16.25
CA ASP A 183 9.35 -10.24 16.74
C ASP A 183 10.34 -10.68 15.64
N LYS A 184 9.87 -11.49 14.71
CA LYS A 184 10.68 -12.06 13.63
C LYS A 184 10.78 -11.16 12.40
N PHE A 185 10.03 -10.07 12.31
CA PHE A 185 10.20 -9.14 11.19
C PHE A 185 11.57 -8.48 11.21
N ALA A 186 12.03 -8.04 12.40
CA ALA A 186 13.29 -7.34 12.62
C ALA A 186 13.55 -6.21 11.59
N PRO A 187 12.66 -5.20 11.46
CA PRO A 187 12.72 -4.19 10.40
C PRO A 187 14.00 -3.33 10.40
N TRP A 188 14.76 -3.36 11.49
CA TRP A 188 16.02 -2.63 11.64
C TRP A 188 17.26 -3.48 11.37
N ALA A 189 17.10 -4.79 11.18
CA ALA A 189 18.21 -5.69 10.89
C ALA A 189 18.79 -5.39 9.50
N ASP A 190 17.91 -5.23 8.52
CA ASP A 190 18.26 -4.89 7.15
C ASP A 190 17.29 -3.84 6.60
N THR A 191 17.86 -2.76 6.07
CA THR A 191 17.13 -1.62 5.50
C THR A 191 17.74 -1.23 4.18
N GLU A 192 16.95 -0.67 3.28
CA GLU A 192 17.43 -0.12 2.01
C GLU A 192 17.20 1.38 1.94
N THR A 193 17.91 2.04 1.03
CA THR A 193 17.72 3.46 0.74
C THR A 193 17.22 3.61 -0.69
N ILE A 194 16.12 4.34 -0.84
CA ILE A 194 15.56 4.72 -2.13
C ILE A 194 15.68 6.23 -2.32
N VAL A 195 15.61 6.67 -3.57
CA VAL A 195 15.63 8.10 -3.91
C VAL A 195 14.27 8.51 -4.45
N ILE A 196 13.63 9.48 -3.78
CA ILE A 196 12.40 10.15 -4.23
C ILE A 196 12.71 11.63 -4.42
N ASP A 197 12.57 12.15 -5.64
CA ASP A 197 12.85 13.56 -6.00
C ASP A 197 14.19 14.08 -5.42
N GLN A 198 15.25 13.28 -5.56
CA GLN A 198 16.61 13.53 -5.06
C GLN A 198 16.81 13.40 -3.55
N PHE A 199 15.77 13.02 -2.80
CA PHE A 199 15.85 12.77 -1.36
C PHE A 199 16.00 11.28 -1.07
N GLU A 200 17.03 10.96 -0.28
CA GLU A 200 17.22 9.63 0.27
C GLU A 200 16.19 9.35 1.37
N ILE A 201 15.45 8.27 1.19
CA ILE A 201 14.47 7.76 2.13
C ILE A 201 14.86 6.31 2.45
N THR A 202 14.98 6.00 3.73
CA THR A 202 15.23 4.63 4.17
C THR A 202 13.90 3.86 4.18
N THR A 203 13.93 2.61 3.72
CA THR A 203 12.79 1.69 3.62
C THR A 203 13.20 0.29 4.11
N LEU A 204 12.23 -0.63 4.12
CA LEU A 204 12.45 -2.04 4.43
C LEU A 204 13.18 -2.73 3.27
N LYS A 205 13.99 -3.75 3.60
CA LYS A 205 14.48 -4.72 2.61
C LYS A 205 13.29 -5.40 1.88
N PRO A 206 13.42 -5.76 0.59
CA PRO A 206 12.33 -6.28 -0.22
C PRO A 206 11.56 -7.46 0.37
N GLU A 207 12.22 -8.46 0.96
CA GLU A 207 11.53 -9.62 1.55
C GLU A 207 10.64 -9.20 2.73
N THR A 208 11.14 -8.31 3.58
CA THR A 208 10.37 -7.77 4.71
C THR A 208 9.19 -6.95 4.21
N HIS A 209 9.38 -6.18 3.15
CA HIS A 209 8.34 -5.40 2.50
C HIS A 209 7.23 -6.28 1.93
N LEU A 210 7.58 -7.32 1.15
CA LEU A 210 6.64 -8.23 0.51
C LEU A 210 5.87 -9.06 1.55
N LEU A 211 6.57 -9.56 2.59
CA LEU A 211 5.93 -10.28 3.68
C LEU A 211 4.94 -9.40 4.43
N TYR A 212 5.34 -8.17 4.79
CA TYR A 212 4.46 -7.23 5.48
C TYR A 212 3.19 -6.94 4.67
N HIS A 213 3.31 -6.62 3.39
CA HIS A 213 2.15 -6.29 2.54
C HIS A 213 1.20 -7.47 2.36
N SER A 214 1.73 -8.69 2.29
CA SER A 214 0.91 -9.90 2.21
C SER A 214 0.10 -10.14 3.49
N LEU A 215 0.72 -9.94 4.65
CA LEU A 215 0.04 -10.05 5.95
C LEU A 215 -0.94 -8.90 6.17
N HIS A 216 -0.59 -7.68 5.75
CA HIS A 216 -1.46 -6.50 5.83
C HIS A 216 -2.73 -6.67 5.01
N GLY A 217 -2.63 -7.12 3.75
CA GLY A 217 -3.79 -7.41 2.92
C GLY A 217 -4.71 -8.46 3.55
N SER A 218 -4.12 -9.53 4.13
CA SER A 218 -4.87 -10.57 4.84
C SER A 218 -5.59 -10.05 6.10
N LYS A 219 -4.95 -9.16 6.88
CA LYS A 219 -5.57 -8.50 8.04
C LYS A 219 -6.84 -7.72 7.64
N HIS A 220 -6.81 -7.09 6.47
CA HIS A 220 -7.92 -6.33 5.92
C HIS A 220 -8.78 -7.13 4.92
N VAL A 221 -8.64 -8.46 4.93
CA VAL A 221 -9.45 -9.39 4.14
C VAL A 221 -9.49 -9.06 2.64
N TRP A 222 -8.43 -8.41 2.14
CA TRP A 222 -8.28 -8.04 0.72
C TRP A 222 -9.42 -7.21 0.14
N GLU A 223 -10.14 -6.43 0.95
CA GLU A 223 -11.32 -5.63 0.55
C GLU A 223 -11.04 -4.57 -0.55
N ARG A 224 -9.77 -4.24 -0.82
CA ARG A 224 -9.37 -3.29 -1.89
C ARG A 224 -8.36 -3.88 -2.87
N LEU A 225 -8.65 -3.73 -4.18
CA LEU A 225 -7.84 -4.30 -5.27
C LEU A 225 -6.39 -3.82 -5.27
N PHE A 226 -6.11 -2.58 -4.85
CA PHE A 226 -4.74 -2.07 -4.86
C PHE A 226 -3.79 -2.89 -3.97
N TRP A 227 -4.28 -3.58 -2.92
CA TRP A 227 -3.41 -4.45 -2.13
C TRP A 227 -2.90 -5.65 -2.93
N ILE A 228 -3.70 -6.19 -3.83
CA ILE A 228 -3.28 -7.28 -4.72
C ILE A 228 -2.38 -6.72 -5.83
N LEU A 229 -2.74 -5.56 -6.40
CA LEU A 229 -1.93 -4.90 -7.42
C LEU A 229 -0.54 -4.50 -6.89
N ASP A 230 -0.46 -4.03 -5.64
CA ASP A 230 0.81 -3.69 -4.99
C ASP A 230 1.74 -4.90 -4.93
N LEU A 231 1.22 -6.10 -4.61
CA LEU A 231 2.02 -7.33 -4.62
C LEU A 231 2.52 -7.69 -6.02
N ASP A 232 1.64 -7.63 -7.03
CA ASP A 232 2.03 -7.89 -8.42
C ASP A 232 3.18 -6.96 -8.86
N ARG A 233 3.00 -5.66 -8.65
CA ARG A 233 3.96 -4.63 -9.05
C ARG A 233 5.26 -4.75 -8.27
N PHE A 234 5.17 -5.03 -6.98
CA PHE A 234 6.34 -5.24 -6.14
C PHE A 234 7.15 -6.45 -6.62
N ILE A 235 6.50 -7.60 -6.85
CA ILE A 235 7.19 -8.82 -7.30
C ILE A 235 7.85 -8.60 -8.67
N ARG A 236 7.15 -7.97 -9.61
CA ARG A 236 7.70 -7.67 -10.95
C ARG A 236 8.84 -6.66 -10.93
N ALA A 237 8.93 -5.82 -9.90
CA ALA A 237 10.02 -4.86 -9.74
C ALA A 237 11.29 -5.47 -9.10
N HIS A 238 11.22 -6.71 -8.61
CA HIS A 238 12.33 -7.37 -7.91
C HIS A 238 12.61 -8.77 -8.47
N ASP A 239 13.66 -8.89 -9.29
CA ASP A 239 14.04 -10.16 -9.91
C ASP A 239 14.67 -11.17 -8.94
N ASN A 240 15.23 -10.70 -7.82
CA ASN A 240 16.06 -11.49 -6.90
C ASN A 240 15.45 -11.62 -5.50
N LEU A 241 14.14 -11.83 -5.39
CA LEU A 241 13.49 -12.06 -4.11
C LEU A 241 13.93 -13.41 -3.51
N GLU A 242 14.34 -13.40 -2.25
CA GLU A 242 14.74 -14.60 -1.51
C GLU A 242 13.51 -15.39 -1.03
N TRP A 243 12.89 -16.14 -1.94
CA TRP A 243 11.64 -16.86 -1.69
C TRP A 243 11.71 -17.90 -0.56
N ASP A 244 12.85 -18.58 -0.40
CA ASP A 244 13.05 -19.53 0.68
C ASP A 244 13.13 -18.84 2.05
N GLU A 245 13.71 -17.63 2.10
CA GLU A 245 13.70 -16.77 3.29
C GLU A 245 12.26 -16.40 3.64
N LEU A 246 11.48 -15.93 2.66
CA LEU A 246 10.07 -15.56 2.83
C LEU A 246 9.21 -16.72 3.36
N LEU A 247 9.36 -17.92 2.79
CA LEU A 247 8.65 -19.12 3.24
C LEU A 247 9.05 -19.50 4.66
N THR A 248 10.36 -19.49 4.97
CA THR A 248 10.87 -19.84 6.30
C THR A 248 10.39 -18.84 7.36
N LYS A 249 10.54 -17.55 7.07
CA LYS A 249 10.15 -16.45 7.95
C LYS A 249 8.65 -16.47 8.22
N SER A 250 7.83 -16.51 7.18
CA SER A 250 6.37 -16.57 7.30
C SER A 250 5.87 -17.81 8.06
N SER A 251 6.46 -18.99 7.83
CA SER A 251 6.17 -20.21 8.60
C SER A 251 6.50 -20.06 10.07
N SER A 252 7.68 -19.53 10.37
CA SER A 252 8.15 -19.38 11.74
C SER A 252 7.29 -18.40 12.56
N MET A 253 6.53 -17.52 11.88
CA MET A 253 5.58 -16.58 12.46
C MET A 253 4.14 -17.14 12.55
N GLY A 254 3.89 -18.35 12.03
CA GLY A 254 2.54 -18.89 11.87
C GLY A 254 1.70 -18.20 10.80
N ALA A 255 2.31 -17.36 9.96
CA ALA A 255 1.65 -16.50 8.98
C ALA A 255 1.82 -16.98 7.52
N GLN A 256 2.37 -18.18 7.29
CA GLN A 256 2.64 -18.68 5.93
C GLN A 256 1.39 -18.72 5.05
N LYS A 257 0.21 -19.09 5.60
CA LYS A 257 -1.03 -19.07 4.82
C LYS A 257 -1.44 -17.65 4.39
N MET A 258 -1.24 -16.66 5.25
CA MET A 258 -1.53 -15.24 4.93
C MET A 258 -0.58 -14.74 3.83
N PHE A 259 0.70 -15.11 3.93
CA PHE A 259 1.69 -14.82 2.90
C PHE A 259 1.30 -15.46 1.55
N LEU A 260 1.10 -16.78 1.51
CA LEU A 260 0.76 -17.51 0.29
C LEU A 260 -0.58 -17.09 -0.32
N LEU A 261 -1.55 -16.64 0.48
CA LEU A 261 -2.83 -16.11 0.00
C LEU A 261 -2.62 -14.84 -0.83
N GLY A 262 -1.79 -13.91 -0.35
CA GLY A 262 -1.46 -12.70 -1.11
C GLY A 262 -0.81 -13.03 -2.46
N ILE A 263 0.12 -13.97 -2.47
CA ILE A 263 0.76 -14.45 -3.70
C ILE A 263 -0.25 -15.13 -4.63
N ALA A 264 -1.14 -15.97 -4.10
CA ALA A 264 -2.17 -16.65 -4.88
C ALA A 264 -3.16 -15.67 -5.53
N LEU A 265 -3.54 -14.60 -4.81
CA LEU A 265 -4.37 -13.53 -5.35
C LEU A 265 -3.66 -12.77 -6.47
N ALA A 266 -2.38 -12.42 -6.28
CA ALA A 266 -1.60 -11.74 -7.31
C ALA A 266 -1.48 -12.58 -8.59
N ILE A 267 -1.21 -13.90 -8.47
CA ILE A 267 -1.24 -14.84 -9.58
C ILE A 267 -2.62 -14.85 -10.26
N LYS A 268 -3.71 -14.98 -9.48
CA LYS A 268 -5.07 -15.08 -10.03
C LYS A 268 -5.50 -13.84 -10.82
N TYR A 269 -5.19 -12.65 -10.33
CA TYR A 269 -5.70 -11.39 -10.91
C TYR A 269 -4.75 -10.75 -11.93
N PHE A 270 -3.45 -11.01 -11.83
CA PHE A 270 -2.44 -10.30 -12.61
C PHE A 270 -1.39 -11.20 -13.24
N ASP A 271 -1.57 -12.53 -13.22
CA ASP A 271 -0.59 -13.50 -13.73
C ASP A 271 0.83 -13.21 -13.22
N THR A 272 0.94 -12.87 -11.93
CA THR A 272 2.19 -12.48 -11.32
C THR A 272 3.24 -13.60 -11.44
N PRO A 273 4.43 -13.32 -11.99
CA PRO A 273 5.46 -14.32 -12.18
C PRO A 273 6.06 -14.68 -10.83
N VAL A 274 6.01 -15.97 -10.48
CA VAL A 274 6.67 -16.53 -9.30
C VAL A 274 7.37 -17.83 -9.66
N PRO A 275 8.38 -18.26 -8.88
CA PRO A 275 9.00 -19.57 -9.08
C PRO A 275 7.97 -20.70 -9.01
N ALA A 276 8.17 -21.75 -9.81
CA ALA A 276 7.23 -22.88 -9.88
C ALA A 276 6.93 -23.51 -8.51
N VAL A 277 7.94 -23.58 -7.63
CA VAL A 277 7.79 -24.08 -6.25
C VAL A 277 6.81 -23.24 -5.43
N ILE A 278 6.79 -21.91 -5.62
CA ILE A 278 5.87 -21.01 -4.93
C ILE A 278 4.45 -21.19 -5.45
N ASN A 279 4.28 -21.28 -6.77
CA ASN A 279 2.97 -21.55 -7.37
C ASN A 279 2.38 -22.89 -6.86
N GLN A 280 3.20 -23.94 -6.80
CA GLN A 280 2.78 -25.25 -6.24
C GLN A 280 2.36 -25.14 -4.76
N ARG A 281 3.06 -24.34 -3.96
CA ARG A 281 2.69 -24.08 -2.55
C ARG A 281 1.36 -23.35 -2.43
N CYS A 282 1.11 -22.33 -3.27
CA CYS A 282 -0.16 -21.63 -3.33
C CYS A 282 -1.32 -22.58 -3.68
N GLN A 283 -1.14 -23.45 -4.69
CA GLN A 283 -2.14 -24.44 -5.09
C GLN A 283 -2.41 -25.46 -3.99
N ALA A 284 -1.37 -25.95 -3.31
CA ALA A 284 -1.52 -26.92 -2.22
C ALA A 284 -2.24 -26.35 -0.98
N ALA A 285 -2.24 -25.02 -0.81
CA ALA A 285 -2.85 -24.35 0.35
C ALA A 285 -4.38 -24.24 0.29
N LYS A 286 -5.00 -24.49 -0.88
CA LYS A 286 -6.47 -24.55 -1.09
C LYS A 286 -7.21 -23.31 -0.61
N PHE A 287 -6.99 -22.19 -1.30
CA PHE A 287 -7.59 -20.88 -0.97
C PHE A 287 -8.93 -20.60 -1.65
N GLU A 288 -9.55 -21.58 -2.32
CA GLU A 288 -10.70 -21.36 -3.21
C GLU A 288 -11.85 -20.61 -2.50
N ASN A 289 -12.19 -21.00 -1.27
CA ASN A 289 -13.25 -20.36 -0.50
C ASN A 289 -12.89 -18.93 -0.07
N VAL A 290 -11.63 -18.68 0.27
CA VAL A 290 -11.18 -17.35 0.71
C VAL A 290 -11.11 -16.40 -0.49
N ILE A 291 -10.64 -16.89 -1.63
CA ILE A 291 -10.62 -16.12 -2.88
C ILE A 291 -12.05 -15.79 -3.32
N ALA A 292 -12.99 -16.74 -3.24
CA ALA A 292 -14.39 -16.49 -3.54
C ALA A 292 -15.01 -15.45 -2.60
N TYR A 293 -14.62 -15.45 -1.31
CA TYR A 293 -15.02 -14.40 -0.37
C TYR A 293 -14.52 -13.02 -0.83
N VAL A 294 -13.23 -12.89 -1.15
CA VAL A 294 -12.62 -11.64 -1.64
C VAL A 294 -13.30 -11.15 -2.93
N GLU A 295 -13.64 -12.06 -3.84
CA GLU A 295 -14.38 -11.74 -5.07
C GLU A 295 -15.76 -11.15 -4.78
N ASN A 296 -16.46 -11.71 -3.79
CA ASN A 296 -17.75 -11.19 -3.38
C ASN A 296 -17.61 -9.79 -2.74
N GLU A 297 -16.57 -9.54 -1.96
CA GLU A 297 -16.30 -8.21 -1.39
C GLU A 297 -16.06 -7.13 -2.46
N PHE A 298 -15.46 -7.47 -3.60
CA PHE A 298 -15.36 -6.53 -4.73
C PHE A 298 -16.71 -6.24 -5.40
N GLY A 299 -17.65 -7.18 -5.31
CA GLY A 299 -18.99 -7.05 -5.88
C GLY A 299 -20.01 -6.41 -4.93
N GLN A 300 -19.81 -6.52 -3.62
CA GLN A 300 -20.71 -5.94 -2.62
C GLN A 300 -20.35 -4.48 -2.33
N GLU A 301 -21.33 -3.61 -2.52
CA GLU A 301 -21.25 -2.18 -2.24
C GLU A 301 -20.97 -1.95 -0.75
N ASN A 302 -19.77 -1.48 -0.41
CA ASN A 302 -19.53 -0.79 0.85
C ASN A 302 -19.32 0.70 0.54
N PRO A 303 -20.39 1.53 0.64
CA PRO A 303 -20.26 2.99 0.56
C PRO A 303 -19.40 3.58 1.68
#